data_AF-A0A138AV97-F1
#
_entry.id   AF-A0A138AV97-F1
#
_cell.length_a   1.000
_cell.length_b   1.000
_cell.length_c   1.000
_cell.angle_alpha   90.00
_cell.angle_beta   90.00
_cell.angle_gamma   90.00
#
_symmetry.space_group_name_H-M   'P 1'
#
loop_
_entity.id
_entity.type
_entity.pdbx_description
1 polymer ?
#
loop_
_entity_poly.entity_id
_entity_poly.type
_entity_poly.pdbx_seq_one_letter_code
_entity_poly.pdbx_strand_id
1 'polypeptide(L)' 'MITIVQGSISCREARLTVEQYLAIPVDGDHGNANVRQFGNGWTCSTPTAGAQARNSWRYSCSNDARGIQLLSS' A
#
# COMPACT_ATOMS: atom_id res chain seq x y z
N MET A 1 -7.37 -11.64 -4.93
CA MET A 1 -8.53 -10.73 -4.72
C MET A 1 -8.05 -9.54 -3.89
N ILE A 2 -8.54 -8.31 -4.13
CA ILE A 2 -8.13 -7.12 -3.37
C ILE A 2 -9.29 -6.72 -2.45
N THR A 3 -9.06 -6.77 -1.14
CA THR A 3 -10.04 -6.33 -0.14
C THR A 3 -9.52 -5.07 0.54
N ILE A 4 -10.29 -3.97 0.46
CA ILE A 4 -10.04 -2.78 1.27
C ILE A 4 -10.53 -3.08 2.68
N VAL A 5 -9.62 -3.08 3.64
CA VAL A 5 -9.95 -3.33 5.05
C VAL A 5 -10.30 -2.03 5.78
N GLN A 6 -9.72 -0.90 5.35
CA GLN A 6 -10.03 0.44 5.82
C GLN A 6 -9.82 1.46 4.69
N GLY A 7 -10.72 2.45 4.59
CA GLY A 7 -10.57 3.61 3.70
C GLY A 7 -11.89 4.24 3.26
N SER A 8 -11.83 5.50 2.82
CA SER A 8 -12.97 6.30 2.33
C SER A 8 -12.99 6.42 0.79
N ILE A 9 -12.34 5.47 0.10
CA ILE A 9 -12.18 5.49 -1.37
C ILE A 9 -12.85 4.27 -2.01
N SER A 10 -13.12 4.39 -3.32
CA SER A 10 -13.68 3.27 -4.08
C SER A 10 -12.67 2.12 -4.25
N CYS A 11 -13.19 0.88 -4.37
CA CYS A 11 -12.37 -0.30 -4.73
C CYS A 11 -11.53 -0.09 -6.00
N ARG A 12 -12.07 0.65 -6.98
CA ARG A 12 -11.35 0.98 -8.21
C ARG A 12 -10.16 1.89 -7.96
N GLU A 13 -10.36 2.96 -7.19
CA GLU A 13 -9.29 3.90 -6.83
C GLU A 13 -8.20 3.17 -6.03
N ALA A 14 -8.59 2.37 -5.03
CA ALA A 14 -7.65 1.61 -4.22
C ALA A 14 -6.81 0.64 -5.05
N ARG A 15 -7.44 -0.08 -5.99
CA ARG A 15 -6.71 -0.98 -6.89
C ARG A 15 -5.67 -0.22 -7.72
N LEU A 16 -6.06 0.90 -8.33
CA LEU A 16 -5.16 1.70 -9.16
C LEU A 16 -3.98 2.26 -8.36
N THR A 17 -4.21 2.73 -7.13
CA THR A 17 -3.14 3.20 -6.23
C THR A 17 -2.12 2.09 -5.94
N VAL A 18 -2.58 0.87 -5.68
CA VAL A 18 -1.69 -0.27 -5.42
C VAL A 18 -0.97 -0.73 -6.67
N GLU A 19 -1.66 -0.80 -7.81
CA GLU A 19 -1.04 -1.13 -9.10
C GLU A 19 0.08 -0.15 -9.44
N GLN A 20 -0.11 1.14 -9.18
CA GLN A 20 0.93 2.15 -9.33
C GLN A 20 2.11 1.91 -8.39
N TYR A 21 1.86 1.61 -7.10
CA TYR A 21 2.92 1.28 -6.15
C TYR A 21 3.74 0.06 -6.60
N LEU A 22 3.07 -1.01 -7.03
CA LEU A 22 3.71 -2.25 -7.46
C LEU A 22 4.46 -2.12 -8.80
N ALA A 23 4.09 -1.13 -9.61
CA ALA A 23 4.82 -0.82 -10.84
C ALA A 23 6.14 -0.08 -10.59
N ILE A 24 6.38 0.44 -9.37
CA ILE A 24 7.64 1.10 -9.03
C ILE A 24 8.73 0.02 -8.89
N PRO A 25 9.81 0.08 -9.69
CA PRO A 25 10.92 -0.86 -9.55
C PRO A 25 11.47 -0.80 -8.12
N VAL A 26 11.74 -1.97 -7.54
CA VAL A 26 12.40 -2.04 -6.23
C VAL A 26 13.87 -1.67 -6.42
N ASP A 27 14.35 -0.71 -5.63
CA ASP A 27 15.76 -0.36 -5.51
C ASP A 27 16.22 -0.56 -4.06
N GLY A 28 17.53 -0.38 -3.82
CA GLY A 28 18.12 -0.52 -2.49
C GLY A 28 17.83 0.64 -1.54
N ASP A 29 17.22 1.73 -2.01
CA ASP A 29 17.23 3.02 -1.31
C ASP A 29 16.08 3.20 -0.31
N HIS A 30 15.04 2.36 -0.39
CA HIS A 30 13.82 2.52 0.42
C HIS A 30 13.62 1.44 1.48
N GLY A 31 14.68 0.67 1.76
CA GLY A 31 14.71 -0.34 2.82
C GLY A 31 13.70 -1.48 2.64
N ASN A 32 13.61 -2.33 3.67
CA ASN A 32 12.77 -3.53 3.63
C ASN A 32 11.26 -3.26 3.58
N ALA A 33 10.80 -2.07 3.99
CA ALA A 33 9.40 -1.67 3.91
C ALA A 33 9.03 -1.04 2.56
N ASN A 34 10.04 -0.78 1.71
CA ASN A 34 9.91 -0.15 0.40
C ASN A 34 8.92 1.02 0.40
N VAL A 35 9.11 2.00 1.30
CA VAL A 35 8.19 3.13 1.44
C VAL A 35 8.34 4.03 0.22
N ARG A 36 7.28 4.16 -0.58
CA ARG A 36 7.29 4.98 -1.80
C ARG A 36 6.19 6.03 -1.75
N GLN A 37 6.55 7.26 -2.09
CA GLN A 37 5.59 8.30 -2.42
C GLN A 37 5.49 8.39 -3.95
N PHE A 38 4.27 8.48 -4.46
CA PHE A 38 4.00 8.56 -5.90
C PHE A 38 2.75 9.42 -6.16
N GLY A 39 2.33 9.50 -7.42
CA GLY A 39 1.33 10.45 -7.91
C GLY A 39 0.09 10.62 -7.01
N ASN A 40 -0.45 11.85 -6.99
CA ASN A 40 -1.60 12.25 -6.17
C ASN A 40 -1.39 12.22 -4.65
N GLY A 41 -0.13 12.32 -4.20
CA GLY A 41 0.22 12.44 -2.78
C GLY A 41 0.08 11.13 -1.99
N TRP A 42 0.02 9.98 -2.68
CA TRP A 42 -0.04 8.68 -2.02
C TRP A 42 1.34 8.24 -1.58
N THR A 43 1.41 7.78 -0.34
CA THR A 43 2.56 7.07 0.22
C THR A 43 2.12 5.65 0.52
N CYS A 44 2.76 4.67 -0.09
CA CYS A 44 2.52 3.26 0.20
C CYS A 44 3.77 2.59 0.75
N SER A 45 3.56 1.53 1.51
CA SER A 45 4.61 0.65 1.98
C SER A 45 4.16 -0.80 1.97
N THR A 46 5.15 -1.66 1.82
CA THR A 46 4.99 -3.09 2.09
C THR A 46 5.34 -3.29 3.57
N PRO A 47 4.46 -3.89 4.38
CA PRO A 47 4.78 -4.21 5.76
C PRO A 47 5.98 -5.15 5.81
N THR A 48 6.89 -4.90 6.74
CA THR A 48 8.02 -5.81 7.02
C THR A 48 7.48 -7.18 7.42
N ALA A 49 8.28 -8.24 7.28
CA ALA A 49 7.87 -9.60 7.65
C ALA A 49 7.30 -9.68 9.08
N GLY A 50 7.88 -8.95 10.03
CA GLY A 50 7.40 -8.89 11.42
C GLY A 50 6.09 -8.11 11.60
N ALA A 51 5.76 -7.19 10.68
CA ALA A 51 4.47 -6.50 10.66
C ALA A 51 3.40 -7.36 9.97
N GLN A 52 3.74 -8.09 8.90
CA GLN A 52 2.83 -9.06 8.25
C GLN A 52 2.38 -10.18 9.18
N ALA A 53 3.25 -10.63 10.09
CA ALA A 53 2.90 -11.64 11.08
C ALA A 53 1.86 -11.15 12.11
N ARG A 54 1.72 -9.83 12.29
CA ARG A 54 0.82 -9.21 13.26
C ARG A 54 -0.42 -8.57 12.62
N ASN A 55 -0.31 -8.19 11.36
CA ASN A 55 -1.34 -7.45 10.64
C ASN A 55 -1.93 -8.30 9.51
N SER A 56 -3.25 -8.37 9.43
CA SER A 56 -3.97 -9.05 8.35
C SER A 56 -4.02 -8.23 7.05
N TRP A 57 -2.95 -7.51 6.69
CA TRP A 57 -2.88 -6.74 5.44
C TRP A 57 -1.47 -6.79 4.85
N ARG A 58 -1.39 -6.77 3.51
CA ARG A 58 -0.16 -6.90 2.71
C ARG A 58 0.38 -5.58 2.18
N TYR A 59 -0.44 -4.54 2.11
CA TYR A 59 -0.02 -3.19 1.69
C TYR A 59 -0.76 -2.15 2.51
N SER A 60 -0.06 -1.07 2.85
CA SER A 60 -0.67 0.12 3.46
C SER A 60 -0.34 1.33 2.61
N CYS A 61 -1.37 2.08 2.24
CA CYS A 61 -1.28 3.30 1.46
C CYS A 61 -2.01 4.43 2.17
N SER A 62 -1.46 5.63 2.16
CA SER A 62 -2.12 6.81 2.74
C SER A 62 -1.85 8.08 1.95
N ASN A 63 -2.82 8.98 1.91
CA ASN A 63 -2.66 10.39 1.54
C ASN A 63 -3.29 11.27 2.64
N ASP A 64 -3.10 12.60 2.57
CA ASP A 64 -3.43 13.60 3.60
C ASP A 64 -4.77 13.44 4.35
N ALA A 65 -5.76 12.74 3.78
CA ALA A 65 -7.04 12.46 4.45
C ALA A 65 -7.55 11.00 4.33
N ARG A 66 -6.81 10.10 3.66
CA ARG A 66 -7.31 8.78 3.27
C ARG A 66 -6.27 7.70 3.54
N GLY A 67 -6.68 6.60 4.17
CA GLY A 67 -5.86 5.39 4.33
C GLY A 67 -6.47 4.23 3.56
N ILE A 68 -5.64 3.34 3.02
CA ILE A 68 -6.02 2.08 2.39
C ILE A 68 -5.14 1.00 2.97
N GLN A 69 -5.75 -0.01 3.58
CA GLN A 69 -5.08 -1.26 3.93
C GLN A 69 -5.63 -2.38 3.05
N LEU A 70 -4.75 -3.12 2.38
CA LEU A 70 -5.16 -4.14 1.43
C LEU A 70 -4.68 -5.52 1.82
N LEU A 71 -5.61 -6.46 1.84
CA LEU A 71 -5.31 -7.88 1.83
C LEU A 71 -5.24 -8.34 0.36
N SER A 72 -4.12 -8.95 -0.03
CA SER A 72 -4.02 -9.71 -1.28
C SER A 72 -3.89 -11.18 -0.90
N SER A 73 -4.94 -11.96 -1.11
CA SER A 73 -4.95 -13.43 -1.00
C SER A 73 -4.45 -14.04 -2.30
#